data_AF-A0A3T0KZN1-F1
#
_entry.id   AF-A0A3T0KZN1-F1
#
_cell.length_a   1.000
_cell.length_b   1.000
_cell.length_c   1.000
_cell.angle_alpha   90.00
_cell.angle_beta   90.00
_cell.angle_gamma   90.00
#
_symmetry.space_group_name_H-M   'P 1'
#
loop_
_entity.id
_entity.type
_entity.pdbx_description
1 polymer ?
#
loop_
_entity_poly.entity_id
_entity_poly.type
_entity_poly.pdbx_seq_one_letter_code
_entity_poly.pdbx_strand_id
1 'polypeptide(L)'
;MFSESDFEKLKNQALKEAKLTAEQKINKAKEKLLRQKEEFFKSLDLDREKELLKLKYEKILKEKELEINQRYELEFEKFYQNFIQNLKKSLLEKIRQNALVLCECFINKLSSYENGELFLPKFLKNRCQSRFKTTYTESNCFVFKTGSKYIVFDPEESVNKTIQGELCLK
;
A
#
# COMPACT_ATOMS: atom_id res chain seq x y z
N MET A 1 15.23 97.75 52.47
CA MET A 1 14.32 96.61 52.69
C MET A 1 13.58 96.34 51.40
N PHE A 2 13.54 95.09 50.94
CA PHE A 2 12.73 94.71 49.77
C PHE A 2 11.25 94.76 50.12
N SER A 3 10.40 95.18 49.19
CA SER A 3 8.95 95.16 49.38
C SER A 3 8.40 93.75 49.15
N GLU A 4 7.25 93.43 49.76
CA GLU A 4 6.54 92.15 49.48
C GLU A 4 6.25 91.98 47.98
N SER A 5 6.05 93.09 47.26
CA SER A 5 5.83 93.10 45.80
C SER A 5 7.06 92.68 44.99
N ASP A 6 8.28 92.92 45.50
CA ASP A 6 9.52 92.52 44.83
C ASP A 6 9.76 91.01 44.98
N PHE A 7 9.38 90.44 46.13
CA PHE A 7 9.39 89.00 46.36
C PHE A 7 8.37 88.26 45.48
N GLU A 8 7.16 88.80 45.30
CA GLU A 8 6.18 88.20 44.40
C GLU A 8 6.62 88.21 42.93
N LYS A 9 7.28 89.29 42.48
CA LYS A 9 7.85 89.36 41.12
C LYS A 9 8.93 88.30 40.91
N LEU A 10 9.88 88.18 41.85
CA LEU A 10 10.94 87.16 41.80
C LEU A 10 10.38 85.74 41.83
N LYS A 11 9.39 85.48 42.68
CA LYS A 11 8.71 84.18 42.76
C LYS A 11 8.03 83.81 41.45
N ASN A 12 7.32 84.76 40.82
CA ASN A 12 6.66 84.54 39.53
C ASN A 12 7.65 84.34 38.39
N GLN A 13 8.80 85.02 38.42
CA GLN A 13 9.86 84.89 37.43
C GLN A 13 10.56 83.53 37.55
N ALA A 14 10.90 83.11 38.78
CA ALA A 14 11.42 81.78 39.07
C ALA A 14 10.43 80.66 38.67
N LEU A 15 9.13 80.86 38.88
CA LEU A 15 8.07 79.93 38.45
C LEU A 15 7.99 79.80 36.92
N LYS A 16 8.15 80.90 36.18
CA LYS A 16 8.20 80.89 34.71
C LYS A 16 9.43 80.16 34.19
N GLU A 17 10.60 80.42 34.76
CA GLU A 17 11.86 79.75 34.37
C GLU A 17 11.83 78.26 34.69
N ALA A 18 11.29 77.88 35.86
CA ALA A 18 11.10 76.48 36.24
C ALA A 18 10.12 75.75 35.31
N LYS A 19 9.02 76.40 34.90
CA LYS A 19 8.09 75.84 33.91
C LYS A 19 8.76 75.62 32.55
N LEU A 20 9.50 76.63 32.06
CA LEU A 20 10.22 76.54 30.79
C LEU A 20 11.28 75.43 30.79
N THR A 21 12.06 75.31 31.87
CA THR A 21 13.06 74.23 31.99
C THR A 21 12.41 72.85 32.14
N ALA A 22 11.28 72.75 32.85
CA ALA A 22 10.51 71.52 32.95
C ALA A 22 9.95 71.11 31.57
N GLU A 23 9.36 72.03 30.82
CA GLU A 23 8.85 71.77 29.46
C GLU A 23 9.95 71.33 28.50
N GLN A 24 11.13 71.97 28.54
CA GLN A 24 12.28 71.56 27.74
C GLN A 24 12.77 70.15 28.08
N LYS A 25 12.82 69.80 29.37
CA LYS A 25 13.18 68.43 29.81
C LYS A 25 12.15 67.41 29.37
N ILE A 26 10.86 67.73 29.48
CA ILE A 26 9.76 66.86 29.05
C ILE A 26 9.82 66.64 27.53
N ASN A 27 10.06 67.68 26.73
CA ASN A 27 10.16 67.55 25.28
C ASN A 27 11.38 66.71 24.86
N LYS A 28 12.55 66.91 25.47
CA LYS A 28 13.71 66.04 25.23
C LYS A 28 13.46 64.59 25.60
N ALA A 29 12.76 64.33 26.71
CA ALA A 29 12.40 62.97 27.10
C ALA A 29 11.41 62.32 26.12
N LYS A 30 10.42 63.08 25.63
CA LYS A 30 9.47 62.62 24.60
C LYS A 30 10.17 62.28 23.29
N GLU A 31 11.08 63.12 22.81
CA GLU A 31 11.87 62.85 21.60
C GLU A 31 12.73 61.60 21.75
N LYS A 32 13.36 61.41 22.91
CA LYS A 32 14.16 60.21 23.20
C LYS A 32 13.30 58.94 23.17
N LEU A 33 12.11 58.98 23.78
CA LEU A 33 11.16 57.88 23.76
C LEU A 33 10.68 57.55 22.34
N LEU A 34 10.43 58.57 21.52
CA LEU A 34 10.03 58.40 20.13
C LEU A 34 11.12 57.70 19.32
N ARG A 35 12.39 58.13 19.45
CA ARG A 35 13.52 57.47 18.77
C ARG A 35 13.70 56.02 19.21
N GLN A 36 13.64 55.75 20.51
CA GLN A 36 13.75 54.38 21.03
C GLN A 36 12.61 53.48 20.54
N LYS A 37 11.39 54.03 20.47
CA LYS A 37 10.24 53.33 19.90
C LYS A 37 10.49 52.98 18.43
N GLU A 38 10.95 53.94 17.62
CA GLU A 38 11.25 53.72 16.20
C GLU A 38 12.39 52.72 15.97
N GLU A 39 13.47 52.79 16.76
CA GLU A 39 14.56 51.80 16.72
C GLU A 39 14.09 50.40 17.07
N PHE A 40 13.23 50.27 18.09
CA PHE A 40 12.64 48.99 18.48
C PHE A 40 11.76 48.42 17.36
N PHE A 41 10.88 49.23 16.75
CA PHE A 41 10.06 48.76 15.63
C PHE A 41 10.87 48.44 14.37
N LYS A 42 11.97 49.17 14.11
CA LYS A 42 12.91 48.82 13.02
C LYS A 42 13.66 47.52 13.29
N SER A 43 13.89 47.16 14.56
CA SER A 43 14.53 45.89 14.93
C SER A 43 13.61 44.67 14.85
N LEU A 44 12.29 44.90 14.85
CA LEU A 44 11.27 43.87 14.67
C LEU A 44 11.07 43.59 13.17
N ASP A 45 11.95 42.77 12.58
CA ASP A 45 11.79 42.25 11.22
C ASP A 45 10.76 41.09 11.21
N LEU A 46 9.51 41.44 11.52
CA LEU A 46 8.38 40.51 11.61
C LEU A 46 8.11 39.79 10.28
N ASP A 47 8.46 40.42 9.16
CA ASP A 47 8.25 39.83 7.84
C ASP A 47 9.24 38.70 7.60
N ARG A 48 10.50 38.87 8.01
CA ARG A 48 11.50 37.79 7.97
C ARG A 48 11.14 36.62 8.89
N GLU A 49 10.62 36.88 10.10
CA GLU A 49 10.16 35.79 10.97
C GLU A 49 9.00 35.01 10.36
N LYS A 50 8.02 35.70 9.76
CA LYS A 50 6.90 35.05 9.05
C LYS A 50 7.39 34.21 7.86
N GLU A 51 8.36 34.71 7.11
CA GLU A 51 8.94 34.00 5.97
C GLU A 51 9.65 32.71 6.42
N LEU A 52 10.47 32.79 7.47
CA LEU A 52 11.12 31.61 8.08
C LEU A 52 10.10 30.60 8.61
N LEU A 53 9.02 31.08 9.24
CA LEU A 53 7.95 30.23 9.73
C LEU A 53 7.26 29.49 8.56
N LYS A 54 6.97 30.20 7.46
CA LYS A 54 6.36 29.63 6.25
C LYS A 54 7.25 28.54 5.65
N LEU A 55 8.54 28.81 5.47
CA LEU A 55 9.50 27.83 4.96
C LEU A 55 9.57 26.57 5.83
N LYS A 56 9.53 26.73 7.16
CA LYS A 56 9.51 25.61 8.10
C LYS A 56 8.24 24.76 7.93
N TYR A 57 7.07 25.39 7.83
CA TYR A 57 5.81 24.67 7.62
C TYR A 57 5.75 23.97 6.26
N GLU A 58 6.20 24.62 5.19
CA GLU A 58 6.28 24.00 3.86
C GLU A 58 7.17 22.77 3.86
N LYS A 59 8.30 22.81 4.58
CA LYS A 59 9.18 21.64 4.73
C LYS A 59 8.48 20.50 5.45
N ILE A 60 7.82 20.78 6.58
CA ILE A 60 7.08 19.77 7.36
C ILE A 60 5.96 19.15 6.53
N LEU A 61 5.24 19.97 5.76
CA LEU A 61 4.17 19.49 4.88
C LEU A 61 4.71 18.52 3.83
N LYS A 62 5.82 18.85 3.16
CA LYS A 62 6.45 17.96 2.17
C LYS A 62 6.93 16.65 2.79
N GLU A 63 7.54 16.71 3.97
CA GLU A 63 7.99 15.51 4.70
C GLU A 63 6.80 14.61 5.07
N LYS A 64 5.70 15.20 5.55
CA LYS A 64 4.48 14.47 5.91
C LYS A 64 3.76 13.87 4.70
N GLU A 65 3.70 14.62 3.59
CA GLU A 65 3.14 14.13 2.34
C GLU A 65 3.92 12.92 1.81
N LEU A 66 5.26 12.98 1.85
CA LEU A 66 6.12 11.85 1.47
C LEU A 66 5.88 10.63 2.36
N GLU A 67 5.82 10.82 3.68
CA GLU A 67 5.57 9.75 4.66
C GLU A 67 4.21 9.07 4.41
N ILE A 68 3.17 9.87 4.14
CA ILE A 68 1.83 9.37 3.83
C ILE A 68 1.83 8.59 2.52
N ASN A 69 2.46 9.11 1.47
CA ASN A 69 2.54 8.43 0.18
C ASN A 69 3.26 7.09 0.28
N GLN A 70 4.41 7.03 0.96
CA GLN A 70 5.14 5.77 1.18
C GLN A 70 4.30 4.75 1.96
N ARG A 71 3.53 5.21 2.96
CA ARG A 71 2.63 4.33 3.71
C ARG A 71 1.52 3.75 2.82
N TYR A 72 0.91 4.57 1.97
CA TYR A 72 -0.12 4.11 1.04
C TYR A 72 0.43 3.15 -0.02
N GLU A 73 1.62 3.40 -0.54
CA GLU A 73 2.30 2.48 -1.47
C GLU A 73 2.49 1.09 -0.84
N LEU A 74 2.98 1.04 0.41
CA LEU A 74 3.18 -0.22 1.13
C LEU A 74 1.85 -0.95 1.44
N GLU A 75 0.79 -0.21 1.81
CA GLU A 75 -0.52 -0.81 2.05
C GLU A 75 -1.14 -1.35 0.74
N PHE A 76 -0.97 -0.61 -0.36
CA PHE A 76 -1.42 -1.04 -1.69
C PHE A 76 -0.68 -2.29 -2.17
N GLU A 77 0.64 -2.34 -2.01
CA GLU A 77 1.44 -3.51 -2.39
C GLU A 77 1.00 -4.76 -1.62
N LYS A 78 0.80 -4.64 -0.31
CA LYS A 78 0.28 -5.75 0.53
C LYS A 78 -1.09 -6.22 0.07
N PHE A 79 -2.00 -5.28 -0.21
CA PHE A 79 -3.33 -5.61 -0.73
C PHE A 79 -3.24 -6.37 -2.06
N TYR A 80 -2.41 -5.88 -2.98
CA TYR A 80 -2.23 -6.47 -4.30
C TYR A 80 -1.65 -7.88 -4.24
N GLN A 81 -0.62 -8.11 -3.40
CA GLN A 81 -0.04 -9.44 -3.20
C GLN A 81 -1.07 -10.43 -2.64
N ASN A 82 -1.85 -10.02 -1.63
CA ASN A 82 -2.91 -10.86 -1.05
C ASN A 82 -4.00 -11.17 -2.09
N PHE A 83 -4.39 -10.19 -2.90
CA PHE A 83 -5.37 -10.37 -3.97
C PHE A 83 -4.91 -11.42 -4.99
N ILE A 84 -3.66 -11.33 -5.47
CA ILE A 84 -3.10 -12.31 -6.42
C ILE A 84 -3.06 -13.70 -5.80
N GLN A 85 -2.60 -13.84 -4.56
CA GLN A 85 -2.52 -15.15 -3.91
C GLN A 85 -3.90 -15.81 -3.78
N ASN A 86 -4.91 -15.04 -3.36
CA ASN A 86 -6.28 -15.52 -3.24
C ASN A 86 -6.86 -15.93 -4.60
N LEU A 87 -6.65 -15.10 -5.63
CA LEU A 87 -7.10 -15.40 -6.99
C LEU A 87 -6.45 -16.68 -7.53
N LYS A 88 -5.14 -16.84 -7.36
CA LYS A 88 -4.40 -18.04 -7.78
C LYS A 88 -4.93 -19.29 -7.08
N LYS A 89 -5.17 -19.21 -5.76
CA LYS A 89 -5.71 -20.33 -4.98
C LYS A 89 -7.10 -20.73 -5.48
N SER A 90 -7.98 -19.75 -5.67
CA SER A 90 -9.34 -19.99 -6.18
C SER A 90 -9.34 -20.61 -7.58
N LEU A 91 -8.47 -20.12 -8.47
CA LEU A 91 -8.35 -20.67 -9.83
C LEU A 91 -7.87 -22.12 -9.82
N LEU A 92 -6.83 -22.44 -9.02
CA LEU A 92 -6.32 -23.80 -8.88
C LEU A 92 -7.37 -24.75 -8.31
N GLU A 93 -8.15 -24.29 -7.33
CA GLU A 93 -9.25 -25.06 -6.76
C GLU A 93 -10.33 -25.35 -7.81
N LYS A 94 -10.67 -24.38 -8.66
CA LYS A 94 -11.63 -24.58 -9.75
C LYS A 94 -11.11 -25.55 -10.82
N ILE A 95 -9.83 -25.45 -11.18
CA ILE A 95 -9.18 -26.40 -12.10
C ILE A 95 -9.24 -27.82 -11.52
N ARG A 96 -8.92 -27.99 -10.23
CA ARG A 96 -8.97 -29.29 -9.55
C ARG A 96 -10.40 -29.86 -9.54
N GLN A 97 -11.40 -29.05 -9.22
CA GLN A 97 -12.81 -29.49 -9.25
C GLN A 97 -13.22 -29.94 -10.67
N ASN A 98 -12.88 -29.16 -11.70
CA ASN A 98 -13.20 -29.53 -13.07
C ASN A 98 -12.47 -30.80 -13.52
N ALA A 99 -11.21 -30.98 -13.12
CA ALA A 99 -10.44 -32.19 -13.42
C ALA A 99 -11.07 -33.43 -12.77
N LEU A 100 -11.50 -33.34 -11.50
CA LEU A 100 -12.21 -34.42 -10.81
C LEU A 100 -13.51 -34.79 -11.53
N VAL A 101 -14.32 -33.80 -11.93
CA VAL A 101 -15.56 -34.03 -12.70
C VAL A 101 -15.27 -34.75 -14.03
N LEU A 102 -14.21 -34.35 -14.74
CA LEU A 102 -13.80 -35.02 -15.98
C LEU A 102 -13.34 -36.46 -15.73
N CYS A 103 -12.57 -36.70 -14.66
CA CYS A 103 -12.18 -38.04 -14.23
C CYS A 103 -13.40 -38.90 -13.89
N GLU A 104 -14.37 -38.37 -13.14
CA GLU A 104 -15.62 -39.07 -12.83
C GLU A 104 -16.43 -39.38 -14.09
N CYS A 105 -16.55 -38.43 -15.02
CA CYS A 105 -17.20 -38.66 -16.31
C CYS A 105 -16.50 -39.76 -17.11
N PHE A 106 -15.17 -39.78 -17.12
CA PHE A 106 -14.39 -40.82 -17.76
C PHE A 106 -14.56 -42.19 -17.07
N ILE A 107 -14.53 -42.22 -15.73
CA ILE A 107 -14.77 -43.41 -14.91
C ILE A 107 -16.16 -43.99 -15.23
N ASN A 108 -17.20 -43.14 -15.18
CA ASN A 108 -18.58 -43.51 -15.49
C ASN A 108 -18.74 -44.00 -16.93
N LYS A 109 -17.96 -43.45 -17.87
CA LYS A 109 -17.96 -43.92 -19.25
C LYS A 109 -17.25 -45.28 -19.35
N LEU A 110 -16.14 -45.49 -18.65
CA LEU A 110 -15.42 -46.76 -18.65
C LEU A 110 -16.18 -47.90 -17.95
N SER A 111 -16.93 -47.63 -16.88
CA SER A 111 -17.77 -48.62 -16.22
C SER A 111 -18.87 -49.16 -17.14
N SER A 112 -19.31 -48.38 -18.13
CA SER A 112 -20.22 -48.85 -19.18
C SER A 112 -19.58 -49.83 -20.19
N TYR A 113 -18.26 -50.01 -20.15
CA TYR A 113 -17.49 -50.92 -21.01
C TYR A 113 -16.84 -52.04 -20.19
N GLU A 114 -17.62 -52.95 -19.59
CA GLU A 114 -17.08 -54.14 -18.90
C GLU A 114 -16.28 -55.07 -19.83
N ASN A 115 -16.71 -55.18 -21.10
CA ASN A 115 -16.04 -55.96 -22.14
C ASN A 115 -16.11 -55.18 -23.46
N GLY A 116 -15.01 -55.16 -24.23
CA GLY A 116 -14.99 -54.53 -25.54
C GLY A 116 -13.87 -55.05 -26.45
N GLU A 117 -13.94 -54.69 -27.73
CA GLU A 117 -12.90 -54.97 -28.72
C GLU A 117 -12.13 -53.69 -29.05
N LEU A 118 -10.83 -53.67 -28.76
CA LEU A 118 -9.94 -52.60 -29.20
C LEU A 118 -9.57 -52.83 -30.67
N PHE A 119 -10.00 -51.91 -31.53
CA PHE A 119 -9.53 -51.88 -32.91
C PHE A 119 -8.12 -51.31 -32.96
N LEU A 120 -7.13 -52.19 -33.05
CA LEU A 120 -5.76 -51.77 -33.36
C LEU A 120 -5.68 -51.31 -34.83
N PRO A 121 -4.83 -50.31 -35.14
CA PRO A 121 -4.62 -49.81 -36.49
C PRO A 121 -4.39 -50.92 -37.53
N LYS A 122 -4.78 -50.68 -38.79
CA LYS A 122 -4.74 -51.68 -39.89
C LYS A 122 -3.41 -52.44 -40.03
N PHE A 123 -2.28 -51.84 -39.68
CA PHE A 123 -0.96 -52.48 -39.73
C PHE A 123 -0.72 -53.55 -38.65
N LEU A 124 -1.55 -53.61 -37.60
CA LEU A 124 -1.56 -54.64 -36.56
C LEU A 124 -2.69 -55.70 -36.74
N LYS A 125 -3.51 -55.55 -37.79
CA LYS A 125 -4.82 -56.24 -37.90
C LYS A 125 -4.78 -57.75 -38.05
N ASN A 126 -3.68 -58.35 -38.46
CA ASN A 126 -3.70 -59.78 -38.79
C ASN A 126 -3.55 -60.72 -37.57
N ARG A 127 -3.38 -60.20 -36.34
CA ARG A 127 -3.29 -61.07 -35.14
C ARG A 127 -3.92 -60.56 -33.84
N CYS A 128 -4.41 -59.32 -33.76
CA CYS A 128 -4.76 -58.73 -32.47
C CYS A 128 -6.09 -57.96 -32.51
N GLN A 129 -7.22 -58.66 -32.57
CA GLN A 129 -8.40 -58.19 -31.84
C GLN A 129 -8.17 -58.57 -30.38
N SER A 130 -7.60 -57.66 -29.59
CA SER A 130 -7.41 -57.91 -28.17
C SER A 130 -8.74 -57.60 -27.47
N ARG A 131 -9.50 -58.64 -27.14
CA ARG A 131 -10.63 -58.51 -26.22
C ARG A 131 -10.08 -57.99 -24.90
N PHE A 132 -10.57 -56.85 -24.45
CA PHE A 132 -10.21 -56.33 -23.14
C PHE A 132 -11.34 -56.57 -22.16
N LYS A 133 -10.95 -56.84 -20.92
CA LYS A 133 -11.84 -56.79 -19.76
C LYS A 133 -11.35 -55.66 -18.87
N THR A 134 -12.24 -54.75 -18.54
CA THR A 134 -12.00 -53.75 -17.49
C THR A 134 -12.51 -54.33 -16.18
N THR A 135 -11.75 -54.10 -15.11
CA THR A 135 -12.20 -54.44 -13.77
C THR A 135 -11.98 -53.22 -12.90
N TYR A 136 -13.06 -52.77 -12.27
CA TYR A 136 -13.02 -51.68 -11.29
C TYR A 136 -12.53 -52.25 -9.96
N THR A 137 -11.53 -51.61 -9.36
CA THR A 137 -11.04 -51.98 -8.02
C THR A 137 -11.57 -51.01 -6.98
N GLU A 138 -11.63 -51.44 -5.72
CA GLU A 138 -12.05 -50.60 -4.58
C GLU A 138 -11.21 -49.32 -4.41
N SER A 139 -10.04 -49.26 -5.04
CA SER A 139 -9.13 -48.11 -5.08
C SER A 139 -9.38 -47.12 -6.24
N ASN A 140 -10.54 -47.18 -6.91
CA ASN A 140 -10.87 -46.34 -8.08
C ASN A 140 -9.90 -46.46 -9.27
N CYS A 141 -9.17 -47.59 -9.39
CA CYS A 141 -8.28 -47.85 -10.51
C CYS A 141 -8.96 -48.73 -11.57
N PHE A 142 -8.56 -48.56 -12.82
CA PHE A 142 -8.97 -49.43 -13.92
C PHE A 142 -7.86 -50.37 -14.31
N VAL A 143 -8.15 -51.67 -14.28
CA VAL A 143 -7.25 -52.68 -14.81
C VAL A 143 -7.75 -53.12 -16.18
N PHE A 144 -7.00 -52.78 -17.23
CA PHE A 144 -7.21 -53.28 -18.58
C PHE A 144 -6.39 -54.56 -18.78
N LYS A 145 -7.08 -55.70 -18.92
CA LYS A 145 -6.43 -56.96 -19.27
C LYS A 145 -6.50 -57.19 -20.77
N THR A 146 -5.36 -57.45 -21.40
CA THR A 146 -5.26 -57.79 -22.83
C THR A 146 -4.29 -58.97 -22.98
N GLY A 147 -4.82 -60.17 -23.25
CA GLY A 147 -4.03 -61.41 -23.22
C GLY A 147 -3.45 -61.69 -21.82
N SER A 148 -2.12 -61.83 -21.73
CA SER A 148 -1.37 -62.00 -20.47
C SER A 148 -0.91 -60.69 -19.81
N LYS A 149 -1.16 -59.53 -20.44
CA LYS A 149 -0.71 -58.22 -19.95
C LYS A 149 -1.84 -57.50 -19.20
N TYR A 150 -1.44 -56.74 -18.19
CA TYR A 150 -2.30 -55.87 -17.40
C TYR A 150 -1.78 -54.43 -17.52
N ILE A 151 -2.67 -53.48 -17.81
CA ILE A 151 -2.40 -52.05 -17.75
C ILE A 151 -3.29 -51.48 -16.65
N VAL A 152 -2.68 -50.83 -15.66
CA VAL A 152 -3.40 -50.19 -14.57
C VAL A 152 -3.45 -48.69 -14.83
N PHE A 153 -4.65 -48.13 -14.81
CA PHE A 153 -4.88 -46.69 -14.88
C PHE A 153 -5.44 -46.22 -13.54
N ASP A 154 -4.65 -45.40 -12.85
CA ASP A 154 -5.08 -44.66 -11.65
C ASP A 154 -5.39 -43.21 -12.06
N PRO A 155 -6.66 -42.78 -12.01
CA PRO A 155 -7.06 -41.42 -12.36
C PRO A 155 -6.45 -40.35 -11.45
N GLU A 156 -6.32 -40.60 -10.14
CA GLU A 156 -5.78 -39.63 -9.19
C GLU A 156 -4.28 -39.44 -9.38
N GLU A 157 -3.54 -40.55 -9.56
CA GLU A 157 -2.11 -40.50 -9.85
C GLU A 157 -1.84 -39.75 -11.16
N SER A 158 -2.66 -39.99 -12.19
CA SER A 158 -2.53 -39.34 -13.51
C SER A 158 -2.77 -37.83 -13.44
N VAL A 159 -3.77 -37.37 -12.68
CA VAL A 159 -4.02 -35.94 -12.45
C VAL A 159 -2.85 -35.31 -11.69
N ASN A 160 -2.35 -35.96 -10.63
CA ASN A 160 -1.24 -35.44 -9.83
C ASN A 160 0.04 -35.27 -10.66
N LYS A 161 0.40 -36.27 -11.46
CA LYS A 161 1.56 -36.22 -12.36
C LYS A 161 1.43 -35.16 -13.46
N THR A 162 0.22 -34.92 -13.95
CA THR A 162 -0.05 -33.86 -14.95
C THR A 162 0.08 -32.47 -14.34
N ILE A 163 -0.44 -32.27 -13.12
CA ILE A 163 -0.29 -31.01 -12.37
C ILE A 163 1.18 -30.73 -12.02
N GLN A 164 1.96 -31.79 -11.75
CA GLN A 164 3.40 -31.71 -11.49
C GLN A 164 4.25 -31.52 -12.77
N GLY A 165 3.63 -31.55 -13.96
CA GLY A 165 4.32 -31.37 -15.24
C GLY A 165 5.13 -32.60 -15.70
N GLU A 166 4.92 -33.77 -15.10
CA GLU A 166 5.70 -34.98 -15.37
C GLU A 166 5.15 -35.81 -16.54
N LEU A 167 3.89 -35.60 -16.94
CA LEU A 167 3.28 -36.24 -18.10
C LEU A 167 3.54 -35.43 -19.39
N CYS A 168 4.81 -35.37 -19.80
CA CYS A 168 5.16 -35.04 -21.19
C CYS A 168 5.02 -36.31 -22.03
N LEU A 169 3.96 -36.40 -22.84
CA LEU A 169 3.83 -37.41 -23.88
C LEU A 169 5.06 -37.31 -24.82
N LYS A 170 5.92 -38.32 -24.81
CA LYS A 170 6.87 -38.61 -25.89
C LYS A 170 6.24 -39.56 -26.89
#